data_AF-A0A1Y9IVM3-F1
#
_entry.id   AF-A0A1Y9IVM3-F1
#
_cell.length_a   1.000
_cell.length_b   1.000
_cell.length_c   1.000
_cell.angle_alpha   90.00
_cell.angle_beta   90.00
_cell.angle_gamma   90.00
#
_symmetry.space_group_name_H-M   'P 1'
#
loop_
_entity.id
_entity.type
_entity.pdbx_description
1 polymer ?
#
loop_
_entity_poly.entity_id
_entity_poly.type
_entity_poly.pdbx_seq_one_letter_code
_entity_poly.pdbx_strand_id
1 'polypeptide(L)'
;MHPSKKDPTSWLTGQLFQKALAQYTADRALEVEDVLLAVQGNVAQQYASTIYRACVTYRSRGKAETIKLIVKLITSKVNSLADELTYDTELKVYRDYLTKMDALLSDVGVTSHFGPKLIYSANEPVPHLILEDLSNHQFVPSTTLLDVDDAKKVLVKLAQFHATSYSLSNTSAANSLDALNNGLFKEKPSEGVRFMLENFTIFAEELSKWDGYTKYAQRLENLQPTFIERGAAIYKARGFGFSALNHGDFHYNNMLFKFDPEQRVQDVVFYDFQLSCWTTPAVDLLYFLYFICNRETRDTQRHQLIQLYHQEFTRTLESVGHMGKGPTLLDINCDLQRAGFLEVVLAICFIPFLFADYNQTINVYGNEEEARAYRRRLYNLEEYQEVIKPLLPYFLYKGFLQ
;
A
#
# COMPACT_ATOMS: atom_id res chain seq x y z
N MET A 1 -15.88 29.26 -11.40
CA MET A 1 -14.81 28.35 -11.87
C MET A 1 -15.20 27.82 -13.24
N HIS A 2 -14.36 28.02 -14.25
CA HIS A 2 -14.66 27.63 -15.64
C HIS A 2 -14.74 26.10 -15.80
N PRO A 3 -15.77 25.55 -16.45
CA PRO A 3 -15.94 24.12 -16.67
C PRO A 3 -14.88 23.48 -17.59
N SER A 4 -14.05 24.26 -18.28
CA SER A 4 -12.99 23.77 -19.18
C SER A 4 -11.78 23.15 -18.46
N LYS A 5 -11.60 23.35 -17.15
CA LYS A 5 -10.45 22.81 -16.41
C LYS A 5 -10.62 21.36 -15.93
N LYS A 6 -11.78 20.74 -16.17
CA LYS A 6 -12.09 19.38 -15.68
C LYS A 6 -11.84 18.26 -16.69
N ASP A 7 -11.70 18.55 -17.98
CA ASP A 7 -11.35 17.53 -18.98
C ASP A 7 -9.83 17.38 -19.02
N PRO A 8 -9.25 16.25 -18.56
CA PRO A 8 -7.81 16.06 -18.54
C PRO A 8 -7.16 16.14 -19.92
N THR A 9 -7.91 15.83 -20.99
CA THR A 9 -7.40 15.88 -22.36
C THR A 9 -7.08 17.30 -22.83
N SER A 10 -7.66 18.32 -22.19
CA SER A 10 -7.42 19.73 -22.54
C SER A 10 -6.05 20.27 -22.10
N TRP A 11 -5.41 19.63 -21.11
CA TRP A 11 -4.17 20.11 -20.51
C TRP A 11 -3.06 19.04 -20.42
N LEU A 12 -3.40 17.74 -20.51
CA LEU A 12 -2.45 16.65 -20.75
C LEU A 12 -1.94 16.68 -22.20
N THR A 13 -1.23 17.76 -22.56
CA THR A 13 -0.76 18.03 -23.93
C THR A 13 0.74 17.80 -24.09
N GLY A 14 1.24 17.79 -25.32
CA GLY A 14 2.68 17.73 -25.61
C GLY A 14 3.50 18.80 -24.88
N GLN A 15 2.93 19.99 -24.63
CA GLN A 15 3.59 21.04 -23.86
C GLN A 15 3.87 20.65 -22.41
N LEU A 16 2.92 19.95 -21.76
CA LEU A 16 3.10 19.45 -20.39
C LEU A 16 4.22 18.41 -20.36
N PHE A 17 4.18 17.42 -21.26
CA PHE A 17 5.20 16.38 -21.32
C PHE A 17 6.57 16.94 -21.68
N GLN A 18 6.65 17.95 -22.56
CA GLN A 18 7.91 18.61 -22.88
C GLN A 18 8.49 19.31 -21.66
N LYS A 19 7.67 20.05 -20.91
CA LYS A 19 8.09 20.67 -19.65
C LYS A 19 8.58 19.61 -18.65
N ALA A 20 7.80 18.55 -18.46
CA ALA A 20 8.13 17.46 -17.54
C ALA A 20 9.47 16.79 -17.89
N LEU A 21 9.63 16.40 -19.16
CA LEU A 21 10.83 15.70 -19.63
C LEU A 21 12.05 16.62 -19.69
N ALA A 22 11.89 17.89 -20.09
CA ALA A 22 12.98 18.86 -20.07
C ALA A 22 13.52 19.10 -18.65
N GLN A 23 12.62 19.15 -17.66
CA GLN A 23 13.01 19.25 -16.24
C GLN A 23 13.72 17.97 -15.78
N TYR A 24 13.14 16.79 -16.07
CA TYR A 24 13.67 15.50 -15.65
C TYR A 24 15.05 15.18 -16.25
N THR A 25 15.24 15.45 -17.54
CA THR A 25 16.50 15.18 -18.27
C THR A 25 17.53 16.30 -18.15
N ALA A 26 17.16 17.42 -17.52
CA ALA A 26 17.90 18.67 -17.53
C ALA A 26 18.27 19.17 -18.96
N ASP A 27 17.46 18.82 -19.97
CA ASP A 27 17.61 19.28 -21.35
C ASP A 27 16.52 20.31 -21.70
N ARG A 28 16.88 21.60 -21.64
CA ARG A 28 15.95 22.70 -21.98
C ARG A 28 15.61 22.77 -23.48
N ALA A 29 16.40 22.12 -24.33
CA ALA A 29 16.17 22.08 -25.78
C ALA A 29 15.37 20.84 -26.20
N LEU A 30 14.88 20.04 -25.25
CA LEU A 30 14.04 18.89 -25.52
C LEU A 30 12.73 19.33 -26.20
N GLU A 31 12.40 18.65 -27.31
CA GLU A 31 11.18 18.89 -28.07
C GLU A 31 10.33 17.61 -28.11
N VAL A 32 9.06 17.71 -27.73
CA VAL A 32 8.11 16.59 -27.86
C VAL A 32 7.53 16.59 -29.27
N GLU A 33 7.66 15.44 -29.95
CA GLU A 33 7.20 15.24 -31.32
C GLU A 33 5.78 14.64 -31.36
N ASP A 34 5.48 13.69 -30.46
CA ASP A 34 4.18 13.01 -30.39
C ASP A 34 3.83 12.54 -28.97
N VAL A 35 2.54 12.47 -28.67
CA VAL A 35 2.01 11.97 -27.40
C VAL A 35 0.78 11.10 -27.66
N LEU A 36 0.88 9.82 -27.30
CA LEU A 36 -0.25 8.90 -27.29
C LEU A 36 -0.73 8.71 -25.86
N LEU A 37 -1.99 9.04 -25.59
CA LEU A 37 -2.61 8.95 -24.27
C LEU A 37 -3.76 7.94 -24.30
N ALA A 38 -3.80 7.07 -23.28
CA ALA A 38 -4.90 6.15 -23.06
C ALA A 38 -5.28 6.13 -21.57
N VAL A 39 -6.58 6.17 -21.27
CA VAL A 39 -7.07 5.92 -19.90
C VAL A 39 -6.83 4.45 -19.55
N GLN A 40 -6.27 4.19 -18.37
CA GLN A 40 -6.10 2.83 -17.88
C GLN A 40 -7.37 2.36 -17.16
N GLY A 41 -7.97 1.26 -17.61
CA GLY A 41 -9.16 0.68 -16.97
C GLY A 41 -10.46 1.46 -17.22
N ASN A 42 -11.50 1.14 -16.44
CA ASN A 42 -12.80 1.81 -16.53
C ASN A 42 -12.88 2.97 -15.51
N VAL A 43 -13.12 4.19 -15.99
CA VAL A 43 -13.26 5.41 -15.16
C VAL A 43 -14.30 5.26 -14.04
N ALA A 44 -15.35 4.44 -14.26
CA ALA A 44 -16.38 4.18 -13.26
C ALA A 44 -15.89 3.37 -12.04
N GLN A 45 -14.73 2.73 -12.14
CA GLN A 45 -14.13 1.85 -11.11
C GLN A 45 -12.93 2.50 -10.39
N GLN A 46 -12.58 3.73 -10.77
CA GLN A 46 -11.48 4.48 -10.19
C GLN A 46 -11.99 5.38 -9.05
N TYR A 47 -11.77 4.95 -7.81
CA TYR A 47 -12.36 5.59 -6.63
C TYR A 47 -11.59 6.85 -6.17
N ALA A 48 -10.24 6.80 -6.18
CA ALA A 48 -9.39 7.88 -5.64
C ALA A 48 -8.58 8.64 -6.72
N SER A 49 -8.25 7.98 -7.84
CA SER A 49 -7.41 8.59 -8.88
C SER A 49 -7.75 8.09 -10.28
N THR A 50 -7.73 8.99 -11.27
CA THR A 50 -7.75 8.60 -12.69
C THR A 50 -6.33 8.38 -13.20
N ILE A 51 -6.09 7.22 -13.79
CA ILE A 51 -4.77 6.83 -14.30
C ILE A 51 -4.77 6.87 -15.83
N TYR A 52 -3.81 7.58 -16.42
CA TYR A 52 -3.53 7.56 -17.85
C TYR A 52 -2.17 6.90 -18.11
N ARG A 53 -2.06 6.17 -19.21
CA ARG A 53 -0.78 5.77 -19.80
C ARG A 53 -0.45 6.71 -20.94
N ALA A 54 0.76 7.27 -20.92
CA ALA A 54 1.27 8.10 -21.99
C ALA A 54 2.48 7.43 -22.64
N CYS A 55 2.53 7.42 -23.97
CA CYS A 55 3.73 7.13 -24.74
C CYS A 55 4.16 8.43 -25.42
N VAL A 56 5.33 8.94 -25.06
CA VAL A 56 5.83 10.24 -25.50
C VAL A 56 7.06 10.02 -26.38
N THR A 57 7.00 10.50 -27.61
CA THR A 57 8.14 10.56 -28.53
C THR A 57 8.72 11.96 -28.48
N TYR A 58 10.02 12.07 -28.22
CA TYR A 58 10.69 13.35 -28.05
C TYR A 58 12.10 13.31 -28.62
N ARG A 59 12.65 14.49 -28.88
CA ARG A 59 14.04 14.68 -29.28
C ARG A 59 14.80 15.34 -28.14
N SER A 60 15.83 14.67 -27.62
CA SER A 60 16.76 15.22 -26.64
C SER A 60 18.18 15.10 -27.15
N ARG A 61 18.95 16.20 -27.07
CA ARG A 61 20.36 16.27 -27.51
C ARG A 61 20.59 15.67 -28.92
N GLY A 62 19.65 15.93 -29.84
CA GLY A 62 19.69 15.49 -31.23
C GLY A 62 19.24 14.04 -31.49
N LYS A 63 18.90 13.27 -30.46
CA LYS A 63 18.41 11.87 -30.58
C LYS A 63 16.92 11.80 -30.35
N ALA A 64 16.22 11.04 -31.21
CA ALA A 64 14.82 10.70 -30.99
C ALA A 64 14.73 9.54 -29.99
N GLU A 65 13.89 9.71 -28.98
CA GLU A 65 13.65 8.75 -27.91
C GLU A 65 12.16 8.59 -27.67
N THR A 66 11.77 7.46 -27.09
CA THR A 66 10.39 7.18 -26.70
C THR A 66 10.36 6.72 -25.25
N ILE A 67 9.49 7.32 -24.45
CA ILE A 67 9.29 6.97 -23.05
C ILE A 67 7.82 6.65 -22.78
N LYS A 68 7.59 5.62 -21.96
CA LYS A 68 6.27 5.29 -21.44
C LYS A 68 6.13 5.82 -20.01
N LEU A 69 4.99 6.43 -19.72
CA LEU A 69 4.72 7.14 -18.48
C LEU A 69 3.34 6.78 -17.93
N ILE A 70 3.22 6.77 -16.61
CA ILE A 70 1.95 6.72 -15.89
C ILE A 70 1.63 8.12 -15.40
N VAL A 71 0.46 8.66 -15.75
CA VAL A 71 -0.06 9.92 -15.22
C VAL A 71 -1.18 9.59 -14.24
N LYS A 72 -0.92 9.77 -12.95
CA LYS A 72 -1.90 9.58 -11.88
C LYS A 72 -2.49 10.94 -11.51
N LEU A 73 -3.76 11.13 -11.83
CA LEU A 73 -4.54 12.30 -11.44
C LEU A 73 -5.25 12.02 -10.14
N ILE A 74 -5.09 12.87 -9.15
CA ILE A 74 -5.86 12.75 -7.93
C ILE A 74 -7.19 13.45 -8.15
N THR A 75 -8.17 12.66 -8.55
CA THR A 75 -9.51 13.10 -8.91
C THR A 75 -10.43 12.87 -7.74
N SER A 76 -10.74 13.92 -6.99
CA SER A 76 -11.85 13.86 -6.06
C SER A 76 -13.16 14.15 -6.80
N LYS A 77 -14.22 13.42 -6.43
CA LYS A 77 -15.60 13.87 -6.70
C LYS A 77 -16.00 15.04 -5.76
N VAL A 78 -15.23 15.26 -4.69
CA VAL A 78 -15.47 16.25 -3.64
C VAL A 78 -14.11 16.76 -3.18
N ASN A 79 -13.68 17.97 -3.58
CA ASN A 79 -12.41 18.57 -3.16
C ASN A 79 -12.28 18.57 -1.62
N SER A 80 -11.63 17.56 -1.04
CA SER A 80 -11.57 17.35 0.39
C SER A 80 -10.13 17.39 0.91
N LEU A 81 -9.97 17.79 2.17
CA LEU A 81 -8.66 17.79 2.86
C LEU A 81 -8.01 16.40 2.91
N ALA A 82 -8.79 15.32 2.81
CA ALA A 82 -8.25 13.96 2.77
C ALA A 82 -7.50 13.67 1.47
N ASP A 83 -7.98 14.22 0.34
CA ASP A 83 -7.37 14.01 -0.98
C ASP A 83 -6.03 14.76 -1.08
N GLU A 84 -5.97 15.97 -0.53
CA GLU A 84 -4.72 16.76 -0.46
C GLU A 84 -3.66 16.04 0.38
N LEU A 85 -4.03 15.51 1.56
CA LEU A 85 -3.12 14.73 2.39
C LEU A 85 -2.59 13.47 1.69
N THR A 86 -3.45 12.84 0.88
CA THR A 86 -3.13 11.62 0.12
C THR A 86 -2.13 11.91 -0.99
N TYR A 87 -2.34 13.01 -1.74
CA TYR A 87 -1.38 13.52 -2.73
C TYR A 87 -0.02 13.84 -2.11
N ASP A 88 -0.03 14.66 -1.06
CA ASP A 88 1.19 15.17 -0.44
C ASP A 88 2.02 14.04 0.16
N THR A 89 1.35 13.03 0.74
CA THR A 89 1.99 11.82 1.26
C THR A 89 2.70 11.07 0.15
N GLU A 90 1.99 10.72 -0.92
CA GLU A 90 2.55 9.94 -2.03
C GLU A 90 3.69 10.70 -2.72
N LEU A 91 3.49 11.98 -3.03
CA LEU A 91 4.52 12.84 -3.63
C LEU A 91 5.78 12.89 -2.76
N LYS A 92 5.62 13.05 -1.44
CA LYS A 92 6.75 13.14 -0.52
C LYS A 92 7.52 11.82 -0.44
N VAL A 93 6.85 10.66 -0.47
CA VAL A 93 7.53 9.36 -0.53
C VAL A 93 8.41 9.26 -1.79
N TYR A 94 7.83 9.53 -2.96
CA TYR A 94 8.59 9.50 -4.22
C TYR A 94 9.75 10.50 -4.26
N ARG A 95 9.48 11.75 -3.89
CA ARG A 95 10.43 12.87 -4.02
C ARG A 95 11.54 12.83 -2.97
N ASP A 96 11.19 12.56 -1.71
CA ASP A 96 12.08 12.81 -0.58
C ASP A 96 12.68 11.54 0.03
N TYR A 97 12.07 10.37 -0.20
CA TYR A 97 12.48 9.11 0.42
C TYR A 97 13.01 8.08 -0.58
N LEU A 98 12.21 7.63 -1.57
CA LEU A 98 12.59 6.49 -2.43
C LEU A 98 13.96 6.66 -3.09
N THR A 99 14.22 7.83 -3.67
CA THR A 99 15.50 8.11 -4.33
C THR A 99 16.69 8.00 -3.37
N LYS A 100 16.53 8.44 -2.11
CA LYS A 100 17.59 8.35 -1.09
C LYS A 100 17.75 6.93 -0.58
N MET A 101 16.66 6.19 -0.44
CA MET A 101 16.66 4.79 -0.01
C MET A 101 17.33 3.89 -1.05
N ASP A 102 17.01 4.08 -2.34
CA ASP A 102 17.67 3.39 -3.45
C ASP A 102 19.18 3.74 -3.49
N ALA A 103 19.54 5.01 -3.30
CA ALA A 103 20.94 5.44 -3.27
C ALA A 103 21.74 4.76 -2.15
N LEU A 104 21.18 4.64 -0.94
CA LEU A 104 21.83 3.95 0.18
C LEU A 104 22.17 2.49 -0.15
N LEU A 105 21.28 1.79 -0.87
CA LEU A 105 21.54 0.41 -1.31
C LEU A 105 22.54 0.35 -2.45
N SER A 106 22.45 1.27 -3.41
CA SER A 106 23.40 1.35 -4.52
C SER A 106 24.82 1.59 -4.03
N ASP A 107 25.02 2.45 -3.03
CA ASP A 107 26.34 2.78 -2.47
C ASP A 107 27.05 1.56 -1.85
N VAL A 108 26.27 0.55 -1.46
CA VAL A 108 26.78 -0.71 -0.87
C VAL A 108 26.72 -1.88 -1.85
N GLY A 109 26.52 -1.59 -3.14
CA GLY A 109 26.51 -2.58 -4.23
C GLY A 109 25.23 -3.42 -4.32
N VAL A 110 24.15 -3.01 -3.67
CA VAL A 110 22.84 -3.66 -3.77
C VAL A 110 22.00 -2.93 -4.81
N THR A 111 21.83 -3.53 -5.98
CA THR A 111 20.90 -3.02 -6.99
C THR A 111 19.47 -3.32 -6.55
N SER A 112 18.76 -2.30 -6.07
CA SER A 112 17.35 -2.40 -5.71
C SER A 112 16.63 -1.11 -6.07
N HIS A 113 15.42 -1.26 -6.59
CA HIS A 113 14.49 -0.17 -6.85
C HIS A 113 13.20 -0.45 -6.10
N PHE A 114 12.80 0.46 -5.22
CA PHE A 114 11.58 0.26 -4.42
C PHE A 114 10.29 0.61 -5.17
N GLY A 115 10.35 1.47 -6.18
CA GLY A 115 9.17 1.90 -6.93
C GLY A 115 9.53 2.64 -8.23
N PRO A 116 8.53 3.07 -9.01
CA PRO A 116 8.76 3.81 -10.24
C PRO A 116 9.38 5.19 -9.96
N LYS A 117 10.17 5.71 -10.90
CA LYS A 117 10.73 7.06 -10.78
C LYS A 117 9.67 8.13 -10.94
N LEU A 118 9.75 9.16 -10.11
CA LEU A 118 8.99 10.40 -10.29
C LEU A 118 9.62 11.24 -11.40
N ILE A 119 8.90 11.41 -12.50
CA ILE A 119 9.33 12.21 -13.65
C ILE A 119 8.92 13.68 -13.44
N TYR A 120 7.69 13.90 -12.99
CA TYR A 120 7.16 15.25 -12.76
C TYR A 120 5.97 15.23 -11.80
N SER A 121 5.70 16.36 -11.15
CA SER A 121 4.53 16.56 -10.30
C SER A 121 4.06 18.01 -10.40
N ALA A 122 2.75 18.24 -10.35
CA ALA A 122 2.20 19.58 -10.20
C ALA A 122 0.82 19.56 -9.54
N ASN A 123 0.46 20.69 -8.91
CA ASN A 123 -0.84 20.90 -8.26
C ASN A 123 -1.91 21.48 -9.20
N GLU A 124 -1.48 22.10 -10.30
CA GLU A 124 -2.35 22.76 -11.27
C GLU A 124 -2.25 22.09 -12.64
N PRO A 125 -3.37 21.96 -13.40
CA PRO A 125 -4.73 22.40 -13.06
C PRO A 125 -5.48 21.47 -12.08
N VAL A 126 -4.92 20.27 -11.86
CA VAL A 126 -5.30 19.33 -10.80
C VAL A 126 -4.02 18.69 -10.23
N PRO A 127 -3.99 18.27 -8.96
CA PRO A 127 -2.86 17.52 -8.42
C PRO A 127 -2.61 16.23 -9.20
N HIS A 128 -1.40 16.08 -9.71
CA HIS A 128 -0.98 14.91 -10.48
C HIS A 128 0.49 14.57 -10.30
N LEU A 129 0.77 13.28 -10.53
CA LEU A 129 2.10 12.70 -10.61
C LEU A 129 2.29 12.09 -12.00
N ILE A 130 3.45 12.32 -12.59
CA ILE A 130 3.93 11.63 -13.79
C ILE A 130 5.07 10.72 -13.33
N LEU A 131 4.84 9.41 -13.45
CA LEU A 131 5.74 8.35 -13.03
C LEU A 131 6.26 7.58 -14.25
N GLU A 132 7.39 6.93 -14.08
CA GLU A 132 7.91 5.93 -15.03
C GLU A 132 6.93 4.76 -15.18
N ASP A 133 6.68 4.33 -16.42
CA ASP A 133 5.95 3.09 -16.69
C ASP A 133 6.93 1.91 -16.75
N LEU A 134 6.84 1.01 -15.77
CA LEU A 134 7.73 -0.12 -15.60
C LEU A 134 7.40 -1.32 -16.52
N SER A 135 6.41 -1.22 -17.41
CA SER A 135 6.08 -2.28 -18.37
C SER A 135 7.23 -2.62 -19.31
N ASN A 136 8.10 -1.66 -19.63
CA ASN A 136 9.30 -1.90 -20.45
C ASN A 136 10.39 -2.71 -19.71
N HIS A 137 10.29 -2.84 -18.39
CA HIS A 137 11.23 -3.56 -17.54
C HIS A 137 10.72 -4.95 -17.14
N GLN A 138 9.71 -5.48 -17.85
CA GLN A 138 9.07 -6.78 -17.63
C GLN A 138 8.35 -6.90 -16.27
N PHE A 139 8.07 -5.78 -15.61
CA PHE A 139 7.23 -5.76 -14.43
C PHE A 139 5.75 -5.82 -14.81
N VAL A 140 5.01 -6.73 -14.21
CA VAL A 140 3.59 -6.99 -14.48
C VAL A 140 2.78 -7.08 -13.19
N PRO A 141 1.50 -6.68 -13.19
CA PRO A 141 0.63 -6.90 -12.03
C PRO A 141 0.37 -8.41 -11.86
N SER A 142 0.21 -8.84 -10.61
CA SER A 142 -0.21 -10.20 -10.26
C SER A 142 -1.17 -10.15 -9.08
N THR A 143 -2.19 -11.01 -9.12
CA THR A 143 -3.16 -11.18 -8.04
C THR A 143 -2.98 -12.52 -7.31
N THR A 144 -1.92 -13.26 -7.66
CA THR A 144 -1.64 -14.57 -7.09
C THR A 144 -0.97 -14.44 -5.73
N LEU A 145 -1.55 -15.09 -4.72
CA LEU A 145 -0.92 -15.24 -3.41
C LEU A 145 0.28 -16.20 -3.50
N LEU A 146 1.37 -15.83 -2.83
CA LEU A 146 2.67 -16.45 -2.99
C LEU A 146 2.87 -17.62 -2.02
N ASP A 147 3.58 -18.65 -2.49
CA ASP A 147 4.16 -19.65 -1.61
C ASP A 147 5.34 -19.08 -0.81
N VAL A 148 5.92 -19.91 0.05
CA VAL A 148 7.00 -19.50 0.95
C VAL A 148 8.22 -18.95 0.22
N ASP A 149 8.60 -19.51 -0.93
CA ASP A 149 9.86 -19.14 -1.58
C ASP A 149 9.74 -17.81 -2.34
N ASP A 150 8.60 -17.56 -2.98
CA ASP A 150 8.33 -16.26 -3.60
C ASP A 150 8.00 -15.19 -2.55
N ALA A 151 7.30 -15.55 -1.47
CA ALA A 151 6.99 -14.63 -0.37
C ALA A 151 8.27 -14.10 0.30
N LYS A 152 9.32 -14.93 0.44
CA LYS A 152 10.62 -14.48 0.96
C LYS A 152 11.23 -13.35 0.12
N LYS A 153 11.05 -13.35 -1.20
CA LYS A 153 11.60 -12.30 -2.10
C LYS A 153 10.95 -10.95 -1.83
N VAL A 154 9.62 -10.94 -1.70
CA VAL A 154 8.88 -9.72 -1.33
C VAL A 154 9.24 -9.25 0.07
N LEU A 155 9.42 -10.19 1.00
CA LEU A 155 9.75 -9.87 2.40
C LEU A 155 11.15 -9.29 2.56
N VAL A 156 12.14 -9.80 1.80
CA VAL A 156 13.50 -9.23 1.75
C VAL A 156 13.44 -7.80 1.25
N LYS A 157 12.68 -7.53 0.17
CA LYS A 157 12.49 -6.18 -0.36
C LYS A 157 11.84 -5.25 0.67
N LEU A 158 10.81 -5.71 1.37
CA LEU A 158 10.15 -4.96 2.45
C LEU A 158 11.11 -4.69 3.62
N ALA A 159 11.93 -5.66 4.01
CA ALA A 159 12.95 -5.47 5.05
C ALA A 159 13.97 -4.40 4.66
N GLN A 160 14.42 -4.38 3.41
CA GLN A 160 15.30 -3.35 2.88
C GLN A 160 14.64 -1.97 2.86
N PHE A 161 13.36 -1.90 2.48
CA PHE A 161 12.56 -0.67 2.49
C PHE A 161 12.44 -0.10 3.91
N HIS A 162 12.10 -0.91 4.88
CA HIS A 162 12.03 -0.48 6.28
C HIS A 162 13.39 -0.12 6.87
N ALA A 163 14.45 -0.89 6.57
CA ALA A 163 15.78 -0.63 7.11
C ALA A 163 16.39 0.67 6.57
N THR A 164 16.28 0.90 5.27
CA THR A 164 16.80 2.13 4.64
C THR A 164 16.03 3.38 5.10
N SER A 165 14.71 3.30 5.22
CA SER A 165 13.92 4.39 5.79
C SER A 165 14.30 4.66 7.25
N TYR A 166 14.41 3.62 8.08
CA TYR A 166 14.86 3.74 9.46
C TYR A 166 16.26 4.39 9.58
N SER A 167 17.18 4.05 8.67
CA SER A 167 18.51 4.67 8.67
C SER A 167 18.45 6.18 8.36
N LEU A 168 17.55 6.60 7.46
CA LEU A 168 17.36 8.00 7.10
C LEU A 168 16.69 8.83 8.20
N SER A 169 15.82 8.25 9.03
CA SER A 169 15.13 9.01 10.09
C SER A 169 16.09 9.49 11.20
N ASN A 170 17.20 8.77 11.40
CA ASN A 170 18.19 9.08 12.44
C ASN A 170 19.23 10.14 12.04
N THR A 171 19.21 10.68 10.82
CA THR A 171 20.27 11.58 10.30
C THR A 171 19.84 13.04 10.08
N SER A 172 18.55 13.40 10.16
CA SER A 172 18.15 14.82 10.04
C SER A 172 16.81 15.17 10.71
N ALA A 173 16.72 16.38 11.28
CA ALA A 173 15.48 16.94 11.84
C ALA A 173 14.35 17.14 10.81
N ALA A 174 14.66 17.06 9.51
CA ALA A 174 13.70 17.18 8.41
C ALA A 174 12.87 15.90 8.16
N ASN A 175 13.26 14.78 8.77
CA ASN A 175 12.56 13.50 8.73
C ASN A 175 11.77 13.26 10.02
N SER A 176 11.17 14.33 10.60
CA SER A 176 10.37 14.18 11.81
C SER A 176 9.29 13.11 11.58
N LEU A 177 9.03 12.29 12.59
CA LEU A 177 8.01 11.24 12.52
C LEU A 177 6.61 11.79 12.13
N ASP A 178 6.39 13.09 12.36
CA ASP A 178 5.16 13.82 11.98
C ASP A 178 5.07 14.17 10.49
N ALA A 179 6.16 13.98 9.74
CA ALA A 179 6.27 14.37 8.34
C ALA A 179 5.36 13.54 7.41
N LEU A 180 5.02 12.31 7.79
CA LEU A 180 4.14 11.37 7.08
C LEU A 180 3.28 10.60 8.09
N ASN A 181 1.99 10.91 8.14
CA ASN A 181 1.03 10.31 9.06
C ASN A 181 -0.33 10.08 8.37
N ASN A 182 -0.31 9.46 7.19
CA ASN A 182 -1.53 9.15 6.43
C ASN A 182 -1.98 7.69 6.55
N GLY A 183 -1.61 7.02 7.64
CA GLY A 183 -2.01 5.64 7.90
C GLY A 183 -3.53 5.46 7.99
N LEU A 184 -3.96 4.20 7.83
CA LEU A 184 -5.37 3.80 7.74
C LEU A 184 -6.23 4.31 8.91
N PHE A 185 -5.72 4.21 10.14
CA PHE A 185 -6.44 4.66 11.34
C PHE A 185 -5.85 5.96 11.92
N LYS A 186 -6.76 6.88 12.27
CA LYS A 186 -6.48 8.15 12.94
C LYS A 186 -7.51 8.38 14.05
N GLU A 187 -7.24 9.30 14.97
CA GLU A 187 -8.18 9.66 16.05
C GLU A 187 -9.55 10.09 15.51
N LYS A 188 -9.54 10.90 14.44
CA LYS A 188 -10.74 11.21 13.67
C LYS A 188 -10.84 10.20 12.52
N PRO A 189 -11.83 9.29 12.53
CA PRO A 189 -11.95 8.26 11.49
C PRO A 189 -12.33 8.87 10.15
N SER A 190 -11.77 8.34 9.07
CA SER A 190 -12.23 8.58 7.70
C SER A 190 -13.56 7.87 7.43
N GLU A 191 -14.22 8.17 6.31
CA GLU A 191 -15.40 7.40 5.87
C GLU A 191 -15.06 5.93 5.64
N GLY A 192 -13.86 5.63 5.12
CA GLY A 192 -13.38 4.25 4.99
C GLY A 192 -13.30 3.52 6.33
N VAL A 193 -12.83 4.17 7.40
CA VAL A 193 -12.79 3.58 8.75
C VAL A 193 -14.19 3.37 9.32
N ARG A 194 -15.13 4.28 9.05
CA ARG A 194 -16.53 4.10 9.46
C ARG A 194 -17.19 2.94 8.73
N PHE A 195 -16.92 2.79 7.44
CA PHE A 195 -17.36 1.65 6.64
C PHE A 195 -16.77 0.33 7.16
N MET A 196 -15.49 0.32 7.57
CA MET A 196 -14.89 -0.86 8.22
C MET A 196 -15.60 -1.22 9.53
N LEU A 197 -15.94 -0.23 10.36
CA LEU A 197 -16.70 -0.47 11.59
C LEU A 197 -18.09 -1.05 11.29
N GLU A 198 -18.80 -0.53 10.29
CA GLU A 198 -20.07 -1.11 9.84
C GLU A 198 -19.92 -2.57 9.40
N ASN A 199 -18.88 -2.88 8.63
CA ASN A 199 -18.59 -4.25 8.18
C ASN A 199 -18.28 -5.18 9.34
N PHE A 200 -17.55 -4.68 10.33
CA PHE A 200 -17.22 -5.40 11.54
C PHE A 200 -18.50 -5.70 12.36
N THR A 201 -19.42 -4.76 12.47
CA THR A 201 -20.76 -4.96 13.08
C THR A 201 -21.58 -6.00 12.32
N ILE A 202 -21.69 -5.87 10.99
CA ILE A 202 -22.41 -6.83 10.15
C ILE A 202 -21.84 -8.25 10.32
N PHE A 203 -20.51 -8.38 10.36
CA PHE A 203 -19.88 -9.68 10.56
C PHE A 203 -20.20 -10.28 11.93
N ALA A 204 -20.15 -9.48 13.01
CA ALA A 204 -20.50 -9.94 14.35
C ALA A 204 -21.97 -10.45 14.41
N GLU A 205 -22.89 -9.75 13.73
CA GLU A 205 -24.29 -10.17 13.61
C GLU A 205 -24.44 -11.49 12.84
N GLU A 206 -23.76 -11.66 11.70
CA GLU A 206 -23.80 -12.91 10.93
C GLU A 206 -23.18 -14.06 11.72
N LEU A 207 -22.05 -13.82 12.38
CA LEU A 207 -21.35 -14.81 13.20
C LEU A 207 -22.20 -15.29 14.38
N SER A 208 -23.08 -14.44 14.92
CA SER A 208 -24.01 -14.82 16.00
C SER A 208 -25.04 -15.89 15.57
N LYS A 209 -25.28 -16.01 14.25
CA LYS A 209 -26.19 -17.01 13.66
C LYS A 209 -25.49 -18.33 13.36
N TRP A 210 -24.16 -18.39 13.40
CA TRP A 210 -23.41 -19.59 13.09
C TRP A 210 -23.33 -20.52 14.31
N ASP A 211 -23.67 -21.79 14.10
CA ASP A 211 -23.64 -22.79 15.15
C ASP A 211 -22.23 -22.95 15.75
N GLY A 212 -22.11 -22.82 17.07
CA GLY A 212 -20.85 -22.88 17.81
C GLY A 212 -20.00 -21.60 17.83
N TYR A 213 -20.43 -20.49 17.22
CA TYR A 213 -19.62 -19.25 17.13
C TYR A 213 -20.15 -18.05 17.93
N THR A 214 -21.27 -18.18 18.63
CA THR A 214 -21.88 -17.10 19.45
C THR A 214 -20.90 -16.44 20.42
N LYS A 215 -19.99 -17.21 21.01
CA LYS A 215 -18.94 -16.68 21.91
C LYS A 215 -18.01 -15.68 21.21
N TYR A 216 -17.69 -15.87 19.93
CA TYR A 216 -16.83 -14.96 19.18
C TYR A 216 -17.61 -13.73 18.75
N ALA A 217 -18.87 -13.91 18.33
CA ALA A 217 -19.77 -12.80 18.02
C ALA A 217 -19.89 -11.82 19.19
N GLN A 218 -20.12 -12.32 20.42
CA GLN A 218 -20.17 -11.48 21.62
C GLN A 218 -18.87 -10.72 21.88
N ARG A 219 -17.71 -11.34 21.62
CA ARG A 219 -16.41 -10.67 21.78
C ARG A 219 -16.23 -9.55 20.77
N LEU A 220 -16.60 -9.78 19.51
CA LEU A 220 -16.56 -8.74 18.48
C LEU A 220 -17.54 -7.61 18.81
N GLU A 221 -18.76 -7.91 19.26
CA GLU A 221 -19.71 -6.90 19.73
C GLU A 221 -19.11 -6.01 20.83
N ASN A 222 -18.47 -6.61 21.83
CA ASN A 222 -17.83 -5.87 22.92
C ASN A 222 -16.64 -5.00 22.45
N LEU A 223 -16.03 -5.31 21.30
CA LEU A 223 -14.94 -4.53 20.74
C LEU A 223 -15.42 -3.29 19.97
N GLN A 224 -16.66 -3.29 19.44
CA GLN A 224 -17.18 -2.21 18.59
C GLN A 224 -17.00 -0.81 19.18
N PRO A 225 -17.28 -0.56 20.49
CA PRO A 225 -17.12 0.78 21.08
C PRO A 225 -15.68 1.30 21.06
N THR A 226 -14.68 0.41 21.01
CA THR A 226 -13.25 0.76 21.05
C THR A 226 -12.54 0.53 19.72
N PHE A 227 -13.27 0.19 18.65
CA PHE A 227 -12.71 -0.16 17.34
C PHE A 227 -11.77 0.93 16.79
N ILE A 228 -12.24 2.19 16.79
CA ILE A 228 -11.48 3.32 16.26
C ILE A 228 -10.25 3.60 17.14
N GLU A 229 -10.41 3.56 18.46
CA GLU A 229 -9.31 3.81 19.40
C GLU A 229 -8.21 2.75 19.27
N ARG A 230 -8.58 1.47 19.23
CA ARG A 230 -7.65 0.34 19.05
C ARG A 230 -6.90 0.44 17.73
N GLY A 231 -7.61 0.73 16.64
CA GLY A 231 -7.01 0.99 15.34
C GLY A 231 -6.01 2.15 15.41
N ALA A 232 -6.44 3.31 15.94
CA ALA A 232 -5.59 4.49 16.02
C ALA A 232 -4.36 4.28 16.93
N ALA A 233 -4.48 3.46 17.97
CA ALA A 233 -3.36 3.13 18.86
C ALA A 233 -2.21 2.42 18.13
N ILE A 234 -2.50 1.63 17.09
CA ILE A 234 -1.48 0.93 16.28
C ILE A 234 -0.62 1.91 15.49
N TYR A 235 -1.21 3.01 15.02
CA TYR A 235 -0.53 4.02 14.19
C TYR A 235 0.08 5.15 15.02
N LYS A 236 -0.19 5.19 16.34
CA LYS A 236 0.49 6.10 17.26
C LYS A 236 1.83 5.49 17.65
N ALA A 237 2.93 6.19 17.36
CA ALA A 237 4.29 5.76 17.71
C ALA A 237 4.52 5.50 19.23
N ARG A 238 3.60 5.91 20.11
CA ARG A 238 3.73 5.73 21.56
C ARG A 238 3.44 4.27 21.95
N GLY A 239 4.48 3.53 22.33
CA GLY A 239 4.39 2.18 22.90
C GLY A 239 5.01 1.05 22.06
N PHE A 240 5.48 1.38 20.85
CA PHE A 240 6.20 0.47 19.96
C PHE A 240 7.72 0.67 20.07
N GLY A 241 8.49 -0.39 19.85
CA GLY A 241 9.95 -0.37 20.07
C GLY A 241 10.71 0.52 19.08
N PHE A 242 10.19 0.67 17.86
CA PHE A 242 10.74 1.53 16.81
C PHE A 242 9.69 1.78 15.71
N SER A 243 9.95 2.79 14.87
CA SER A 243 9.10 3.12 13.71
C SER A 243 9.92 3.10 12.43
N ALA A 244 9.32 2.58 11.35
CA ALA A 244 9.82 2.65 10.00
C ALA A 244 8.80 3.37 9.11
N LEU A 245 9.23 3.85 7.93
CA LEU A 245 8.28 4.32 6.93
C LEU A 245 7.56 3.08 6.39
N ASN A 246 6.27 2.95 6.69
CA ASN A 246 5.45 1.89 6.11
C ASN A 246 4.86 2.39 4.79
N HIS A 247 4.68 1.48 3.84
CA HIS A 247 3.80 1.65 2.69
C HIS A 247 2.38 1.99 3.17
N GLY A 248 1.89 1.27 4.19
CA GLY A 248 0.60 1.51 4.87
C GLY A 248 -0.60 0.82 4.21
N ASP A 249 -0.42 0.33 2.99
CA ASP A 249 -1.43 -0.40 2.19
C ASP A 249 -0.77 -1.54 1.37
N PHE A 250 -0.06 -2.43 2.08
CA PHE A 250 0.92 -3.34 1.48
C PHE A 250 0.30 -4.64 0.93
N HIS A 251 -0.36 -4.58 -0.23
CA HIS A 251 -1.04 -5.73 -0.85
C HIS A 251 -0.68 -5.91 -2.34
N TYR A 252 -0.98 -7.08 -2.94
CA TYR A 252 -0.54 -7.43 -4.30
C TYR A 252 -0.99 -6.43 -5.39
N ASN A 253 -2.13 -5.74 -5.23
CA ASN A 253 -2.61 -4.73 -6.17
C ASN A 253 -1.79 -3.42 -6.15
N ASN A 254 -0.84 -3.26 -5.22
CA ASN A 254 0.07 -2.12 -5.09
C ASN A 254 1.52 -2.56 -5.41
N MET A 255 1.67 -3.67 -6.15
CA MET A 255 2.96 -4.25 -6.51
C MET A 255 3.00 -4.62 -7.99
N LEU A 256 4.16 -4.43 -8.61
CA LEU A 256 4.46 -5.06 -9.90
C LEU A 256 5.57 -6.09 -9.68
N PHE A 257 5.41 -7.25 -10.29
CA PHE A 257 6.30 -8.39 -10.16
C PHE A 257 7.07 -8.58 -11.45
N LYS A 258 8.33 -8.96 -11.32
CA LYS A 258 9.13 -9.51 -12.40
C LYS A 258 9.35 -10.98 -12.13
N PHE A 259 9.09 -11.81 -13.13
CA PHE A 259 9.22 -13.26 -13.03
C PHE A 259 10.41 -13.76 -13.86
N ASP A 260 11.04 -14.84 -13.41
CA ASP A 260 12.02 -15.58 -14.19
C ASP A 260 11.34 -16.53 -15.21
N PRO A 261 12.09 -17.23 -16.08
CA PRO A 261 11.52 -18.15 -17.06
C PRO A 261 10.68 -19.29 -16.43
N GLU A 262 10.97 -19.66 -15.19
CA GLU A 262 10.26 -20.67 -14.40
C GLU A 262 9.01 -20.12 -13.67
N GLN A 263 8.64 -18.86 -13.94
CA GLN A 263 7.50 -18.16 -13.31
C GLN A 263 7.66 -17.96 -11.80
N ARG A 264 8.89 -17.87 -11.30
CA ARG A 264 9.20 -17.52 -9.91
C ARG A 264 9.47 -16.03 -9.77
N VAL A 265 9.20 -15.47 -8.59
CA VAL A 265 9.41 -14.04 -8.33
C VAL A 265 10.91 -13.75 -8.37
N GLN A 266 11.33 -12.98 -9.38
CA GLN A 266 12.69 -12.49 -9.52
C GLN A 266 12.90 -11.17 -8.77
N ASP A 267 11.96 -10.22 -8.92
CA ASP A 267 11.98 -8.92 -8.25
C ASP A 267 10.55 -8.37 -8.09
N VAL A 268 10.39 -7.40 -7.21
CA VAL A 268 9.12 -6.70 -6.95
C VAL A 268 9.39 -5.22 -6.73
N VAL A 269 8.47 -4.40 -7.21
CA VAL A 269 8.43 -2.95 -6.96
C VAL A 269 7.08 -2.57 -6.38
N PHE A 270 7.08 -1.58 -5.50
CA PHE A 270 5.89 -1.07 -4.83
C PHE A 270 5.44 0.23 -5.50
N TYR A 271 4.13 0.46 -5.53
CA TYR A 271 3.55 1.71 -6.00
C TYR A 271 2.29 2.04 -5.19
N ASP A 272 1.79 3.26 -5.32
CA ASP A 272 0.64 3.77 -4.55
C ASP A 272 0.93 3.96 -3.04
N PHE A 273 1.88 4.84 -2.74
CA PHE A 273 2.33 5.16 -1.37
C PHE A 273 1.38 6.12 -0.63
N GLN A 274 0.10 6.12 -0.98
CA GLN A 274 -0.85 7.12 -0.55
C GLN A 274 -1.20 7.04 0.95
N LEU A 275 -1.08 5.85 1.55
CA LEU A 275 -1.30 5.59 2.98
C LEU A 275 0.01 5.53 3.80
N SER A 276 1.13 5.95 3.22
CA SER A 276 2.42 5.84 3.88
C SER A 276 2.49 6.68 5.16
N CYS A 277 3.09 6.09 6.19
CA CYS A 277 3.19 6.69 7.51
C CYS A 277 4.37 6.13 8.31
N TRP A 278 4.84 6.92 9.26
CA TRP A 278 5.82 6.48 10.25
C TRP A 278 5.14 5.78 11.42
N THR A 279 5.25 4.45 11.45
CA THR A 279 4.74 3.63 12.56
C THR A 279 5.55 2.33 12.68
N THR A 280 5.17 1.44 13.58
CA THR A 280 5.76 0.10 13.67
C THR A 280 5.69 -0.61 12.31
N PRO A 281 6.76 -1.32 11.87
CA PRO A 281 6.70 -2.11 10.64
C PRO A 281 5.75 -3.32 10.74
N ALA A 282 5.20 -3.58 11.93
CA ALA A 282 4.16 -4.58 12.08
C ALA A 282 2.96 -4.31 11.16
N VAL A 283 2.66 -3.05 10.81
CA VAL A 283 1.57 -2.74 9.88
C VAL A 283 1.77 -3.43 8.53
N ASP A 284 2.86 -3.11 7.82
CA ASP A 284 3.13 -3.74 6.52
C ASP A 284 3.39 -5.25 6.62
N LEU A 285 3.98 -5.73 7.72
CA LEU A 285 4.19 -7.17 7.95
C LEU A 285 2.87 -7.94 8.08
N LEU A 286 1.87 -7.37 8.76
CA LEU A 286 0.55 -7.99 8.88
C LEU A 286 -0.18 -7.98 7.54
N TYR A 287 -0.07 -6.89 6.77
CA TYR A 287 -0.56 -6.85 5.40
C TYR A 287 0.11 -7.91 4.51
N PHE A 288 1.45 -8.03 4.57
CA PHE A 288 2.20 -9.06 3.84
C PHE A 288 1.70 -10.48 4.16
N LEU A 289 1.50 -10.80 5.43
CA LEU A 289 1.04 -12.13 5.84
C LEU A 289 -0.37 -12.46 5.32
N TYR A 290 -1.24 -11.46 5.15
CA TYR A 290 -2.65 -11.68 4.80
C TYR A 290 -2.96 -11.46 3.31
N PHE A 291 -2.22 -10.58 2.63
CA PHE A 291 -2.48 -10.18 1.24
C PHE A 291 -1.32 -10.46 0.28
N ILE A 292 -0.24 -11.08 0.73
CA ILE A 292 0.84 -11.52 -0.17
C ILE A 292 1.06 -13.02 -0.04
N CYS A 293 1.09 -13.55 1.19
CA CYS A 293 1.24 -14.98 1.41
C CYS A 293 -0.06 -15.75 1.13
N ASN A 294 0.06 -16.94 0.54
CA ASN A 294 -1.02 -17.91 0.56
C ASN A 294 -1.25 -18.44 2.00
N ARG A 295 -2.41 -19.07 2.21
CA ARG A 295 -2.82 -19.54 3.54
C ARG A 295 -1.82 -20.49 4.19
N GLU A 296 -1.32 -21.47 3.44
CA GLU A 296 -0.36 -22.46 3.95
C GLU A 296 0.94 -21.79 4.41
N THR A 297 1.45 -20.87 3.60
CA THR A 297 2.66 -20.08 3.90
C THR A 297 2.44 -19.23 5.15
N ARG A 298 1.32 -18.50 5.22
CA ARG A 298 0.97 -17.70 6.39
C ARG A 298 0.88 -18.57 7.65
N ASP A 299 0.16 -19.69 7.60
CA ASP A 299 -0.15 -20.47 8.79
C ASP A 299 1.05 -21.29 9.29
N THR A 300 1.89 -21.80 8.37
CA THR A 300 3.01 -22.69 8.73
C THR A 300 4.36 -22.00 8.81
N GLN A 301 4.57 -20.91 8.06
CA GLN A 301 5.89 -20.26 7.91
C GLN A 301 5.99 -18.91 8.61
N ARG A 302 4.92 -18.40 9.24
CA ARG A 302 4.88 -17.07 9.88
C ARG A 302 6.14 -16.75 10.68
N HIS A 303 6.52 -17.61 11.62
CA HIS A 303 7.66 -17.33 12.51
C HIS A 303 8.99 -17.27 11.73
N GLN A 304 9.16 -18.13 10.73
CA GLN A 304 10.36 -18.17 9.90
C GLN A 304 10.45 -16.93 8.99
N LEU A 305 9.31 -16.49 8.45
CA LEU A 305 9.22 -15.26 7.67
C LEU A 305 9.57 -14.03 8.53
N ILE A 306 8.99 -13.90 9.74
CA ILE A 306 9.33 -12.78 10.64
C ILE A 306 10.81 -12.80 11.05
N GLN A 307 11.38 -13.99 11.27
CA GLN A 307 12.81 -14.13 11.53
C GLN A 307 13.66 -13.70 10.33
N LEU A 308 13.30 -14.11 9.11
CA LEU A 308 13.98 -13.69 7.89
C LEU A 308 13.92 -12.17 7.71
N TYR A 309 12.73 -11.58 7.89
CA TYR A 309 12.55 -10.13 7.84
C TYR A 309 13.52 -9.42 8.80
N HIS A 310 13.60 -9.87 10.06
CA HIS A 310 14.52 -9.30 11.05
C HIS A 310 15.99 -9.44 10.61
N GLN A 311 16.40 -10.61 10.13
CA GLN A 311 17.76 -10.85 9.66
C GLN A 311 18.13 -9.93 8.49
N GLU A 312 17.26 -9.80 7.50
CA GLU A 312 17.49 -8.92 6.35
C GLU A 312 17.47 -7.45 6.73
N PHE A 313 16.58 -7.05 7.65
CA PHE A 313 16.53 -5.70 8.18
C PHE A 313 17.85 -5.34 8.88
N THR A 314 18.32 -6.20 9.80
CA THR A 314 19.58 -5.98 10.53
C THR A 314 20.77 -5.96 9.58
N ARG A 315 20.86 -6.92 8.65
CA ARG A 315 21.94 -6.95 7.64
C ARG A 315 21.93 -5.67 6.80
N THR A 316 20.76 -5.21 6.37
CA THR A 316 20.65 -3.99 5.57
C THR A 316 21.13 -2.78 6.36
N LEU A 317 20.76 -2.63 7.64
CA LEU A 317 21.24 -1.54 8.50
C LEU A 317 22.77 -1.55 8.64
N GLU A 318 23.35 -2.73 8.89
CA GLU A 318 24.81 -2.89 8.99
C GLU A 318 25.50 -2.47 7.68
N SER A 319 24.99 -2.95 6.54
CA SER A 319 25.55 -2.65 5.22
C SER A 319 25.53 -1.15 4.92
N VAL A 320 24.42 -0.45 5.20
CA VAL A 320 24.30 1.00 4.93
C VAL A 320 24.98 1.88 5.98
N GLY A 321 25.79 1.28 6.87
CA GLY A 321 26.59 2.02 7.85
C GLY A 321 25.76 2.66 8.97
N HIS A 322 24.62 2.06 9.32
CA HIS A 322 23.79 2.58 10.40
C HIS A 322 24.49 2.46 11.76
N MET A 323 24.72 3.59 12.44
CA MET A 323 25.44 3.61 13.72
C MET A 323 24.54 3.44 14.95
N GLY A 324 23.22 3.49 14.78
CA GLY A 324 22.24 3.29 15.86
C GLY A 324 21.95 1.81 16.15
N LYS A 325 21.21 1.54 17.22
CA LYS A 325 20.72 0.19 17.50
C LYS A 325 19.45 -0.07 16.70
N GLY A 326 19.47 -1.12 15.89
CA GLY A 326 18.25 -1.68 15.32
C GLY A 326 17.39 -2.42 16.36
N PRO A 327 16.14 -2.75 16.00
CA PRO A 327 15.26 -3.55 16.83
C PRO A 327 15.75 -4.99 16.95
N THR A 328 15.43 -5.61 18.08
CA THR A 328 15.61 -7.06 18.25
C THR A 328 14.44 -7.82 17.63
N LEU A 329 14.62 -9.12 17.39
CA LEU A 329 13.52 -10.00 16.99
C LEU A 329 12.41 -10.01 18.04
N LEU A 330 12.74 -9.83 19.32
CA LEU A 330 11.74 -9.71 20.39
C LEU A 330 10.90 -8.45 20.21
N ASP A 331 11.52 -7.30 19.90
CA ASP A 331 10.81 -6.04 19.67
C ASP A 331 9.81 -6.18 18.52
N ILE A 332 10.23 -6.76 17.40
CA ILE A 332 9.35 -7.01 16.24
C ILE A 332 8.19 -7.94 16.62
N ASN A 333 8.45 -9.01 17.38
CA ASN A 333 7.39 -9.92 17.82
C ASN A 333 6.42 -9.23 18.79
N CYS A 334 6.91 -8.42 19.73
CA CYS A 334 6.07 -7.63 20.62
C CYS A 334 5.21 -6.63 19.84
N ASP A 335 5.78 -5.97 18.84
CA ASP A 335 5.07 -5.04 17.97
C ASP A 335 3.96 -5.73 17.16
N LEU A 336 4.23 -6.92 16.60
CA LEU A 336 3.21 -7.74 15.94
C LEU A 336 2.08 -8.15 16.89
N GLN A 337 2.39 -8.48 18.15
CA GLN A 337 1.37 -8.78 19.15
C GLN A 337 0.54 -7.55 19.52
N ARG A 338 1.17 -6.39 19.75
CA ARG A 338 0.48 -5.12 20.05
C ARG A 338 -0.40 -4.66 18.89
N ALA A 339 0.06 -4.85 17.66
CA ALA A 339 -0.67 -4.51 16.44
C ALA A 339 -1.73 -5.55 16.03
N GLY A 340 -1.90 -6.64 16.78
CA GLY A 340 -2.72 -7.79 16.40
C GLY A 340 -4.20 -7.49 16.15
N PHE A 341 -4.73 -6.38 16.66
CA PHE A 341 -6.09 -5.94 16.29
C PHE A 341 -6.20 -5.64 14.78
N LEU A 342 -5.11 -5.21 14.12
CA LEU A 342 -5.09 -5.06 12.67
C LEU A 342 -5.33 -6.40 11.96
N GLU A 343 -4.83 -7.53 12.47
CA GLU A 343 -5.11 -8.85 11.87
C GLU A 343 -6.61 -9.16 11.85
N VAL A 344 -7.30 -8.79 12.93
CA VAL A 344 -8.76 -8.95 13.05
C VAL A 344 -9.46 -8.07 12.01
N VAL A 345 -9.04 -6.82 11.87
CA VAL A 345 -9.58 -5.88 10.86
C VAL A 345 -9.31 -6.40 9.44
N LEU A 346 -8.10 -6.85 9.12
CA LEU A 346 -7.78 -7.37 7.79
C LEU A 346 -8.63 -8.61 7.45
N ALA A 347 -8.76 -9.54 8.40
CA ALA A 347 -9.51 -10.77 8.20
C ALA A 347 -11.03 -10.54 8.05
N ILE A 348 -11.60 -9.57 8.77
CA ILE A 348 -13.04 -9.31 8.77
C ILE A 348 -13.44 -8.27 7.72
N CYS A 349 -12.69 -7.17 7.60
CA CYS A 349 -13.11 -6.01 6.81
C CYS A 349 -12.57 -6.02 5.37
N PHE A 350 -11.56 -6.84 5.04
CA PHE A 350 -10.90 -6.82 3.72
C PHE A 350 -10.92 -8.17 3.01
N ILE A 351 -10.57 -9.27 3.69
CA ILE A 351 -10.56 -10.62 3.08
C ILE A 351 -11.89 -11.01 2.38
N PRO A 352 -13.10 -10.70 2.90
CA PRO A 352 -14.33 -11.05 2.20
C PRO A 352 -14.42 -10.47 0.78
N PHE A 353 -13.77 -9.33 0.53
CA PHE A 353 -13.80 -8.66 -0.76
C PHE A 353 -12.89 -9.34 -1.80
N LEU A 354 -11.97 -10.21 -1.37
CA LEU A 354 -11.22 -11.08 -2.28
C LEU A 354 -12.14 -12.11 -2.97
N PHE A 355 -13.30 -12.39 -2.38
CA PHE A 355 -14.32 -13.31 -2.91
C PHE A 355 -15.49 -12.59 -3.57
N ALA A 356 -15.44 -11.25 -3.68
CA ALA A 356 -16.48 -10.49 -4.34
C ALA A 356 -16.43 -10.69 -5.86
N ASP A 357 -17.61 -10.74 -6.48
CA ASP A 357 -17.74 -10.72 -7.93
C ASP A 357 -17.33 -9.34 -8.45
N TYR A 358 -16.38 -9.32 -9.38
CA TYR A 358 -15.86 -8.12 -10.02
C TYR A 358 -16.98 -7.24 -10.61
N ASN A 359 -18.06 -7.86 -11.10
CA ASN A 359 -19.20 -7.16 -11.69
C ASN A 359 -20.14 -6.52 -10.66
N GLN A 360 -20.00 -6.85 -9.37
CA GLN A 360 -20.84 -6.32 -8.28
C GLN A 360 -20.06 -5.43 -7.30
N THR A 361 -18.86 -4.97 -7.69
CA THR A 361 -17.97 -4.15 -6.88
C THR A 361 -18.61 -2.86 -6.33
N ILE A 362 -19.53 -2.24 -7.08
CA ILE A 362 -20.30 -1.08 -6.60
C ILE A 362 -21.15 -1.44 -5.36
N ASN A 363 -21.69 -2.66 -5.31
CA ASN A 363 -22.51 -3.15 -4.20
C ASN A 363 -21.66 -3.53 -2.97
N VAL A 364 -20.34 -3.57 -3.08
CA VAL A 364 -19.47 -3.80 -1.91
C VAL A 364 -19.38 -2.54 -1.07
N TYR A 365 -19.09 -1.41 -1.71
CA TYR A 365 -18.71 -0.15 -1.07
C TYR A 365 -19.88 0.82 -0.83
N GLY A 366 -21.10 0.45 -1.23
CA GLY A 366 -22.29 1.23 -0.97
C GLY A 366 -22.79 1.16 0.48
N ASN A 367 -23.52 2.18 0.91
CA ASN A 367 -24.16 2.24 2.24
C ASN A 367 -25.65 1.86 2.20
N GLU A 368 -26.15 1.47 1.03
CA GLU A 368 -27.54 1.09 0.79
C GLU A 368 -27.82 -0.34 1.30
N GLU A 369 -29.10 -0.68 1.48
CA GLU A 369 -29.50 -2.00 1.98
C GLU A 369 -29.03 -3.15 1.09
N GLU A 370 -29.07 -2.96 -0.23
CA GLU A 370 -28.59 -3.94 -1.21
C GLU A 370 -27.09 -4.22 -1.03
N ALA A 371 -26.31 -3.17 -0.75
CA ALA A 371 -24.88 -3.29 -0.51
C ALA A 371 -24.59 -4.02 0.81
N ARG A 372 -25.31 -3.69 1.89
CA ARG A 372 -25.24 -4.43 3.17
C ARG A 372 -25.62 -5.89 2.99
N ALA A 373 -26.68 -6.18 2.24
CA ALA A 373 -27.12 -7.54 1.95
C ALA A 373 -26.06 -8.31 1.15
N TYR A 374 -25.36 -7.65 0.23
CA TYR A 374 -24.25 -8.27 -0.49
C TYR A 374 -23.09 -8.61 0.45
N ARG A 375 -22.68 -7.70 1.32
CA ARG A 375 -21.63 -7.97 2.32
C ARG A 375 -22.00 -9.13 3.25
N ARG A 376 -23.26 -9.24 3.69
CA ARG A 376 -23.74 -10.41 4.44
C ARG A 376 -23.59 -11.71 3.66
N ARG A 377 -23.84 -11.71 2.35
CA ARG A 377 -23.62 -12.89 1.50
C ARG A 377 -22.15 -13.28 1.46
N LEU A 378 -21.23 -12.31 1.31
CA LEU A 378 -19.78 -12.57 1.30
C LEU A 378 -19.32 -13.28 2.57
N TYR A 379 -19.82 -12.87 3.74
CA TYR A 379 -19.49 -13.52 5.00
C TYR A 379 -19.98 -14.97 5.10
N ASN A 380 -21.00 -15.34 4.34
CA ASN A 380 -21.57 -16.68 4.34
C ASN A 380 -21.05 -17.56 3.19
N LEU A 381 -20.08 -17.09 2.39
CA LEU A 381 -19.38 -17.92 1.40
C LEU A 381 -18.52 -18.98 2.09
N GLU A 382 -18.51 -20.19 1.53
CA GLU A 382 -17.76 -21.32 2.08
C GLU A 382 -16.26 -21.02 2.12
N GLU A 383 -15.73 -20.44 1.04
CA GLU A 383 -14.32 -20.08 0.88
C GLU A 383 -13.87 -19.07 1.93
N TYR A 384 -14.71 -18.08 2.24
CA TYR A 384 -14.43 -17.13 3.33
C TYR A 384 -14.50 -17.82 4.69
N GLN A 385 -15.51 -18.66 4.91
CA GLN A 385 -15.67 -19.40 6.17
C GLN A 385 -14.48 -20.31 6.46
N GLU A 386 -13.92 -20.98 5.45
CA GLU A 386 -12.71 -21.79 5.57
C GLU A 386 -11.50 -20.99 6.06
N VAL A 387 -11.43 -19.70 5.73
CA VAL A 387 -10.36 -18.79 6.16
C VAL A 387 -10.61 -18.25 7.57
N ILE A 388 -11.80 -17.73 7.86
CA ILE A 388 -12.05 -17.01 9.12
C ILE A 388 -12.27 -17.95 10.32
N LYS A 389 -12.88 -19.13 10.12
CA LYS A 389 -13.22 -20.05 11.22
C LYS A 389 -11.99 -20.48 12.04
N PRO A 390 -10.82 -20.81 11.45
CA PRO A 390 -9.60 -21.10 12.21
C PRO A 390 -8.93 -19.86 12.80
N LEU A 391 -9.15 -18.68 12.22
CA LEU A 391 -8.57 -17.43 12.72
C LEU A 391 -9.25 -16.93 13.99
N LEU A 392 -10.57 -17.12 14.15
CA LEU A 392 -11.30 -16.72 15.36
C LEU A 392 -10.74 -17.30 16.68
N PRO A 393 -10.50 -18.62 16.82
CA PRO A 393 -9.84 -19.16 18.02
C PRO A 393 -8.39 -18.66 18.15
N TYR A 394 -7.67 -18.47 17.05
CA TYR A 394 -6.32 -17.90 17.07
C TYR A 394 -6.32 -16.47 17.62
N PHE A 395 -7.21 -15.59 17.14
CA PHE A 395 -7.37 -14.22 17.62
C PHE A 395 -7.76 -14.18 19.10
N LEU A 396 -8.64 -15.09 19.54
CA LEU A 396 -8.99 -15.21 20.94
C LEU A 396 -7.78 -15.63 21.79
N TYR A 397 -7.04 -16.65 21.36
CA TYR A 397 -5.84 -17.15 22.04
C TYR A 397 -4.76 -16.08 22.16
N LYS A 398 -4.56 -15.27 21.11
CA LYS A 398 -3.62 -14.16 21.10
C LYS A 398 -4.08 -12.93 21.90
N GLY A 399 -5.33 -12.94 22.38
CA GLY A 399 -5.90 -11.83 23.14
C GLY A 399 -6.40 -10.66 22.30
N PHE A 400 -6.50 -10.83 20.97
CA PHE A 400 -6.95 -9.76 20.06
C PHE A 400 -8.47 -9.52 20.14
N LEU A 401 -9.20 -10.47 20.73
CA LEU A 401 -10.65 -10.38 20.97
C LEU A 401 -11.02 -10.01 22.43
N GLN A 402 -10.10 -9.37 23.17
CA GLN A 402 -10.29 -8.98 24.58
C GLN A 402 -10.61 -7.51 24.75
#